data_AF-A0A522FMZ2-F1
#
_entry.id   AF-A0A522FMZ2-F1
#
_cell.length_a   1.000
_cell.length_b   1.000
_cell.length_c   1.000
_cell.angle_alpha   90.00
_cell.angle_beta   90.00
_cell.angle_gamma   90.00
#
_symmetry.space_group_name_H-M   'P 1'
#
loop_
_entity.id
_entity.type
_entity.pdbx_description
1 polymer ?
#
loop_
_entity_poly.entity_id
_entity_poly.type
_entity_poly.pdbx_seq_one_letter_code
_entity_poly.pdbx_strand_id
1 'polypeptide(L)'
;MYFWIFIQQLIASGTHIVVKGLTETISPTVILLLRSFIAALFYVIWIFFREKNVIRLEKKDIWLAMLLGILNIPINQYFFFVGVHFSTAPNAGLAYALTPAFVLVIAIIFLKESSNWKKISGVVIAFIGAAIILLEKGLELSSEHFIGNIFLLLASFSWALYTVIGRNFSRKYGAVYSTAVTMFSGFIFYFPIFLFTEEPIHIIQLGAMDWAGILYLGLLTSGVGYLIWFYALKKMEASKLAIFNNLQPVFTTILAMIFLHHQLTIPFLAGGVLIIGGVVLTQRG
;
A
#
# COMPACT_ATOMS: atom_id res chain seq x y z
N MET A 1 -12.95 -12.20 11.74
CA MET A 1 -11.61 -11.66 11.39
C MET A 1 -11.36 -11.77 9.90
N TYR A 2 -11.36 -12.97 9.32
CA TYR A 2 -11.15 -13.18 7.88
C TYR A 2 -12.13 -12.41 6.98
N PHE A 3 -13.41 -12.34 7.35
CA PHE A 3 -14.39 -11.49 6.66
C PHE A 3 -13.95 -10.02 6.56
N TRP A 4 -13.47 -9.43 7.65
CA TRP A 4 -12.98 -8.05 7.64
C TRP A 4 -11.74 -7.88 6.77
N ILE A 5 -10.82 -8.84 6.80
CA ILE A 5 -9.64 -8.81 5.93
C ILE A 5 -10.08 -8.87 4.47
N PHE A 6 -11.04 -9.72 4.11
CA PHE A 6 -11.61 -9.77 2.76
C PHE A 6 -12.21 -8.42 2.32
N ILE A 7 -13.00 -7.77 3.19
CA ILE A 7 -13.52 -6.42 2.93
C ILE A 7 -12.38 -5.41 2.74
N GLN A 8 -11.33 -5.48 3.56
CA GLN A 8 -10.17 -4.61 3.41
C GLN A 8 -9.45 -4.83 2.08
N GLN A 9 -9.36 -6.07 1.59
CA GLN A 9 -8.77 -6.36 0.27
C GLN A 9 -9.64 -5.84 -0.88
N LEU A 10 -10.98 -5.86 -0.75
CA LEU A 10 -11.88 -5.20 -1.72
C LEU A 10 -11.67 -3.68 -1.74
N ILE A 11 -11.58 -3.04 -0.57
CA ILE A 11 -11.29 -1.60 -0.45
C ILE A 11 -9.92 -1.28 -1.07
N ALA A 12 -8.90 -2.08 -0.75
CA ALA A 12 -7.55 -1.91 -1.32
C ALA A 12 -7.56 -2.09 -2.85
N SER A 13 -8.32 -3.05 -3.36
CA SER A 13 -8.42 -3.28 -4.81
C SER A 13 -9.13 -2.14 -5.52
N GLY A 14 -10.22 -1.60 -4.95
CA GLY A 14 -10.87 -0.40 -5.46
C GLY A 14 -9.99 0.85 -5.38
N THR A 15 -9.05 0.91 -4.43
CA THR A 15 -8.08 2.00 -4.31
C THR A 15 -7.22 2.10 -5.57
N HIS A 16 -6.73 0.97 -6.11
CA HIS A 16 -5.92 0.97 -7.33
C HIS A 16 -6.66 1.59 -8.52
N ILE A 17 -7.97 1.31 -8.63
CA ILE A 17 -8.84 1.84 -9.69
C ILE A 17 -9.09 3.33 -9.51
N VAL A 18 -9.51 3.73 -8.30
CA VAL A 18 -9.80 5.14 -7.98
C VAL A 18 -8.55 5.99 -8.14
N VAL A 19 -7.38 5.52 -7.70
CA VAL A 19 -6.12 6.23 -7.89
C VAL A 19 -5.80 6.36 -9.38
N LYS A 20 -5.97 5.31 -10.20
CA LYS A 20 -5.69 5.41 -11.63
C LYS A 20 -6.56 6.46 -12.31
N GLY A 21 -7.86 6.51 -12.00
CA GLY A 21 -8.76 7.52 -12.54
C GLY A 21 -8.42 8.95 -12.08
N LEU A 22 -8.09 9.14 -10.80
CA LEU A 22 -7.77 10.48 -10.28
C LEU A 22 -6.43 11.02 -10.78
N THR A 23 -5.43 10.16 -10.94
CA THR A 23 -4.09 10.61 -11.36
C THR A 23 -4.01 11.00 -12.83
N GLU A 24 -5.06 10.78 -13.62
CA GLU A 24 -5.16 11.29 -15.00
C GLU A 24 -5.49 12.78 -15.05
N THR A 25 -6.16 13.32 -14.03
CA THR A 25 -6.65 14.71 -14.01
C THR A 25 -6.04 15.55 -12.89
N ILE A 26 -5.55 14.91 -11.82
CA ILE A 26 -5.04 15.57 -10.62
C ILE A 26 -3.64 15.08 -10.33
N SER A 27 -2.75 16.00 -9.94
CA SER A 27 -1.41 15.63 -9.52
C SER A 27 -1.45 14.60 -8.37
N PRO A 28 -0.66 13.50 -8.46
CA PRO A 28 -0.44 12.52 -7.40
C PRO A 28 -0.24 13.13 -6.01
N THR A 29 0.45 14.26 -5.93
CA THR A 29 0.81 14.93 -4.68
C THR A 29 -0.39 15.58 -3.99
N VAL A 30 -1.25 16.24 -4.76
CA VAL A 30 -2.49 16.87 -4.28
C VAL A 30 -3.43 15.79 -3.74
N ILE A 31 -3.61 14.70 -4.48
CA ILE A 31 -4.47 13.60 -4.03
C ILE A 31 -3.94 13.01 -2.72
N LEU A 32 -2.62 12.78 -2.65
CA LEU A 32 -1.97 12.24 -1.46
C LEU A 32 -2.11 13.16 -0.24
N LEU A 33 -1.96 14.48 -0.43
CA LEU A 33 -2.18 15.46 0.63
C LEU A 33 -3.61 15.40 1.16
N LEU A 34 -4.59 15.53 0.25
CA LEU A 34 -6.01 15.62 0.63
C LEU A 34 -6.49 14.35 1.31
N ARG A 35 -6.17 13.16 0.77
CA ARG A 35 -6.55 11.89 1.43
C ARG A 35 -5.90 11.72 2.80
N SER A 36 -4.65 12.17 2.96
CA SER A 36 -3.91 12.03 4.21
C SER A 36 -4.44 12.97 5.27
N PHE A 37 -4.80 14.19 4.88
CA PHE A 37 -5.49 15.15 5.73
C PHE A 37 -6.84 14.59 6.20
N ILE A 38 -7.67 14.08 5.28
CA ILE A 38 -8.97 13.49 5.61
C ILE A 38 -8.82 12.30 6.57
N ALA A 39 -7.84 11.43 6.32
CA ALA A 39 -7.56 10.30 7.19
C ALA A 39 -7.10 10.74 8.59
N ALA A 40 -6.17 11.69 8.67
CA ALA A 40 -5.70 12.25 9.93
C ALA A 40 -6.87 12.86 10.72
N LEU A 41 -7.72 13.65 10.06
CA LEU A 41 -8.91 14.26 10.66
C LEU A 41 -9.90 13.21 11.15
N PHE A 42 -10.17 12.17 10.34
CA PHE A 42 -11.03 11.05 10.73
C PHE A 42 -10.57 10.39 12.03
N TYR A 43 -9.27 10.12 12.19
CA TYR A 43 -8.74 9.53 13.41
C TYR A 43 -8.72 10.48 14.60
N VAL A 44 -8.46 11.78 14.38
CA VAL A 44 -8.55 12.80 15.44
C VAL A 44 -9.98 12.85 15.99
N ILE A 45 -10.98 12.91 15.11
CA ILE A 45 -12.40 12.89 15.47
C ILE A 45 -12.73 11.59 16.20
N TRP A 46 -12.31 10.44 15.67
CA TRP A 46 -12.54 9.14 16.32
C TRP A 46 -11.99 9.13 17.75
N ILE A 47 -10.72 9.49 17.94
CA ILE A 47 -10.08 9.49 19.27
C ILE A 47 -10.81 10.44 20.21
N PHE A 48 -11.13 11.65 19.76
CA PHE A 48 -11.81 12.65 20.58
C PHE A 48 -13.18 12.18 21.10
N PHE A 49 -13.97 11.50 20.26
CA PHE A 49 -15.34 11.09 20.62
C PHE A 49 -15.45 9.68 21.21
N ARG A 50 -14.52 8.77 20.91
CA ARG A 50 -14.63 7.35 21.29
C ARG A 50 -13.61 6.91 22.31
N GLU A 51 -12.44 7.54 22.36
CA GLU A 51 -11.36 7.12 23.26
C GLU A 51 -11.33 8.03 24.48
N LYS A 52 -11.73 7.49 25.63
CA LYS A 52 -11.80 8.24 26.90
C LYS A 52 -10.41 8.61 27.45
N ASN A 53 -9.37 7.89 27.04
CA ASN A 53 -7.99 8.10 27.47
C ASN A 53 -7.05 8.11 26.25
N VAL A 54 -6.44 9.25 25.96
CA VAL A 54 -5.36 9.33 24.97
C VAL A 54 -4.16 8.56 25.51
N ILE A 55 -3.79 7.47 24.84
CA ILE A 55 -2.60 6.71 25.21
C ILE A 55 -1.39 7.60 24.97
N ARG A 56 -0.52 7.75 25.98
CA ARG A 56 0.71 8.52 25.83
C ARG A 56 1.80 7.62 25.29
N LEU A 57 2.39 8.00 24.15
CA LEU A 57 3.56 7.29 23.63
C LEU A 57 4.72 7.41 24.62
N GLU A 58 5.44 6.30 24.79
CA GLU A 58 6.70 6.31 25.51
C GLU A 58 7.73 7.06 24.64
N LYS A 59 8.61 7.84 25.26
CA LYS A 59 9.61 8.66 24.53
C LYS A 59 10.43 7.85 23.53
N LYS A 60 10.76 6.59 23.89
CA LYS A 60 11.50 5.66 23.03
C LYS A 60 10.73 5.14 21.83
N ASP A 61 9.40 5.25 21.82
CA ASP A 61 8.55 4.75 20.73
C ASP A 61 8.06 5.88 19.81
N ILE A 62 8.39 7.14 20.13
CA ILE A 62 8.12 8.30 19.27
C ILE A 62 8.84 8.14 17.93
N TRP A 63 10.10 7.69 17.94
CA TRP A 63 10.84 7.48 16.68
C TRP A 63 10.20 6.38 15.83
N LEU A 64 9.66 5.32 16.46
CA LEU A 64 8.94 4.24 15.76
C LEU A 64 7.66 4.78 15.11
N ALA A 65 6.91 5.61 15.82
CA ALA A 65 5.73 6.30 15.29
C ALA A 65 6.06 7.20 14.09
N MET A 66 7.18 7.93 14.16
CA MET A 66 7.66 8.77 13.05
C MET A 66 8.09 7.93 11.86
N LEU A 67 8.89 6.88 12.08
CA LEU A 67 9.34 5.97 11.03
C LEU A 67 8.15 5.31 10.32
N LEU A 68 7.17 4.83 11.08
CA LEU A 68 5.96 4.23 10.51
C LEU A 68 5.13 5.25 9.70
N GLY A 69 5.08 6.51 10.13
CA GLY A 69 4.46 7.58 9.36
C GLY A 69 5.16 7.87 8.04
N ILE A 70 6.51 7.96 8.07
CA ILE A 70 7.36 8.19 6.90
C ILE A 70 7.25 7.02 5.91
N LEU A 71 7.35 5.78 6.39
CA LEU A 71 7.20 4.59 5.56
C LEU A 71 5.84 4.53 4.89
N ASN A 72 4.78 4.95 5.60
CA ASN A 72 3.42 4.91 5.10
C ASN A 72 3.13 6.02 4.07
N ILE A 73 3.12 7.29 4.46
CA ILE A 73 2.62 8.35 3.58
C ILE A 73 3.70 8.85 2.61
N PRO A 74 4.82 9.47 3.06
CA PRO A 74 5.85 9.98 2.16
C PRO A 74 6.54 8.94 1.27
N ILE A 75 6.67 7.68 1.71
CA ILE A 75 7.36 6.65 0.94
C ILE A 75 6.36 5.76 0.21
N ASN A 76 5.61 4.92 0.95
CA ASN A 76 4.74 3.92 0.33
C ASN A 76 3.66 4.58 -0.54
N GLN A 77 2.89 5.52 0.02
CA GLN A 77 1.79 6.12 -0.70
C GLN A 77 2.27 7.03 -1.83
N TYR A 78 3.31 7.84 -1.64
CA TYR A 78 3.85 8.66 -2.74
C TYR A 78 4.30 7.80 -3.93
N PHE A 79 5.12 6.77 -3.68
CA PHE A 79 5.55 5.85 -4.73
C PHE A 79 4.38 5.07 -5.34
N PHE A 80 3.36 4.73 -4.55
CA PHE A 80 2.16 4.09 -5.07
C PHE A 80 1.40 5.00 -6.05
N PHE A 81 1.16 6.25 -5.70
CA PHE A 81 0.44 7.19 -6.56
C PHE A 81 1.21 7.51 -7.84
N VAL A 82 2.51 7.81 -7.72
CA VAL A 82 3.39 8.04 -8.89
C VAL A 82 3.47 6.78 -9.75
N GLY A 83 3.61 5.61 -9.11
CA GLY A 83 3.67 4.32 -9.80
C GLY A 83 2.41 4.00 -10.58
N VAL A 84 1.22 4.22 -10.00
CA VAL A 84 -0.06 4.02 -10.70
C VAL A 84 -0.29 5.05 -11.80
N HIS A 85 0.16 6.30 -11.62
CA HIS A 85 0.07 7.33 -12.65
C HIS A 85 0.76 6.87 -13.95
N PHE A 86 2.02 6.42 -13.85
CA PHE A 86 2.80 5.97 -15.00
C PHE A 86 2.57 4.51 -15.42
N SER A 87 1.99 3.68 -14.55
CA SER A 87 1.68 2.28 -14.83
C SER A 87 0.16 2.02 -14.86
N THR A 88 -0.25 0.78 -14.59
CA THR A 88 -1.62 0.31 -14.61
C THR A 88 -2.07 -0.11 -13.21
N ALA A 89 -3.37 0.00 -12.93
CA ALA A 89 -3.93 -0.46 -11.66
C ALA A 89 -3.67 -1.97 -11.43
N PRO A 90 -3.83 -2.87 -12.43
CA PRO A 90 -3.49 -4.28 -12.24
C PRO A 90 -2.01 -4.54 -11.91
N ASN A 91 -1.07 -3.80 -12.50
CA ASN A 91 0.35 -3.92 -12.18
C ASN A 91 0.63 -3.52 -10.73
N ALA A 92 -0.07 -2.51 -10.20
CA ALA A 92 -0.01 -2.17 -8.78
C ALA A 92 -0.52 -3.30 -7.89
N GLY A 93 -1.66 -3.92 -8.23
CA GLY A 93 -2.16 -5.10 -7.53
C GLY A 93 -1.14 -6.24 -7.47
N LEU A 94 -0.45 -6.53 -8.59
CA LEU A 94 0.61 -7.54 -8.64
C LEU A 94 1.85 -7.17 -7.84
N ALA A 95 2.27 -5.90 -7.85
CA ALA A 95 3.36 -5.43 -7.00
C ALA A 95 3.03 -5.65 -5.52
N TYR A 96 1.81 -5.33 -5.06
CA TYR A 96 1.40 -5.60 -3.68
C TYR A 96 1.25 -7.10 -3.36
N ALA A 97 1.00 -7.96 -4.35
CA ALA A 97 1.05 -9.41 -4.16
C ALA A 97 2.47 -9.94 -3.84
N LEU A 98 3.52 -9.15 -4.08
CA LEU A 98 4.89 -9.47 -3.64
C LEU A 98 5.15 -9.16 -2.17
N THR A 99 4.22 -8.53 -1.46
CA THR A 99 4.38 -8.17 -0.03
C THR A 99 4.87 -9.36 0.81
N PRO A 100 4.31 -10.60 0.71
CA PRO A 100 4.80 -11.73 1.49
C PRO A 100 6.26 -12.10 1.20
N ALA A 101 6.69 -11.99 -0.06
CA ALA A 101 8.08 -12.24 -0.45
C ALA A 101 9.00 -11.18 0.16
N PHE A 102 8.61 -9.89 0.11
CA PHE A 102 9.36 -8.83 0.79
C PHE A 102 9.41 -9.01 2.30
N VAL A 103 8.30 -9.37 2.95
CA VAL A 103 8.25 -9.67 4.39
C VAL A 103 9.22 -10.79 4.75
N LEU A 104 9.28 -11.86 3.94
CA LEU A 104 10.22 -12.96 4.13
C LEU A 104 11.67 -12.50 3.98
N VAL A 105 11.98 -11.72 2.94
CA VAL A 105 13.34 -11.16 2.73
C VAL A 105 13.75 -10.29 3.92
N ILE A 106 12.85 -9.42 4.39
CA ILE A 106 13.07 -8.58 5.57
C ILE A 106 13.33 -9.43 6.81
N ALA A 107 12.54 -10.49 7.03
CA ALA A 107 12.69 -11.38 8.18
C ALA A 107 14.04 -12.12 8.15
N ILE A 108 14.48 -12.61 6.99
CA ILE A 108 15.78 -13.28 6.85
C ILE A 108 16.93 -12.30 7.14
N ILE A 109 16.89 -11.09 6.59
CA ILE A 109 17.99 -10.12 6.71
C ILE A 109 18.04 -9.50 8.10
N PHE A 110 16.91 -9.02 8.62
CA PHE A 110 16.87 -8.21 9.84
C PHE A 110 16.59 -9.04 11.10
N LEU A 111 15.79 -10.11 10.99
CA LEU A 111 15.45 -10.97 12.13
C LEU A 111 16.33 -12.23 12.19
N LYS A 112 17.18 -12.46 11.17
CA LYS A 112 18.05 -13.64 11.04
C LYS A 112 17.26 -14.96 11.13
N GLU A 113 16.02 -14.96 10.64
CA GLU A 113 15.20 -16.16 10.59
C GLU A 113 15.78 -17.17 9.59
N SER A 114 15.69 -18.45 9.93
CA SER A 114 16.12 -19.52 9.03
C SER A 114 15.16 -19.66 7.85
N SER A 115 15.73 -19.83 6.65
CA SER A 115 14.99 -20.05 5.42
C SER A 115 15.41 -21.37 4.78
N ASN A 116 14.50 -21.99 4.06
CA ASN A 116 14.78 -23.22 3.32
C ASN A 116 14.73 -22.98 1.81
N TRP A 117 15.15 -23.98 1.05
CA TRP A 117 15.23 -23.88 -0.40
C TRP A 117 13.86 -23.57 -1.06
N LYS A 118 12.75 -24.05 -0.50
CA LYS A 118 11.40 -23.75 -1.03
C LYS A 118 11.06 -22.27 -0.86
N LYS A 119 11.35 -21.70 0.32
CA LYS A 119 11.21 -20.27 0.58
C LYS A 119 12.05 -19.42 -0.37
N ILE A 120 13.32 -19.76 -0.56
CA ILE A 120 14.22 -19.00 -1.44
C ILE A 120 13.80 -19.11 -2.91
N SER A 121 13.53 -20.32 -3.40
CA SER A 121 13.09 -20.53 -4.79
C SER A 121 11.75 -19.84 -5.07
N GLY A 122 10.80 -19.88 -4.14
CA GLY A 122 9.53 -19.16 -4.29
C GLY A 122 9.71 -17.64 -4.40
N VAL A 123 10.64 -17.05 -3.62
CA VAL A 123 10.99 -15.63 -3.73
C VAL A 123 11.57 -15.34 -5.11
N VAL A 124 12.55 -16.13 -5.57
CA VAL A 124 13.18 -15.96 -6.89
C VAL A 124 12.14 -16.04 -8.00
N ILE A 125 11.25 -17.04 -7.99
CA ILE A 125 10.18 -17.19 -8.98
C ILE A 125 9.26 -15.96 -9.00
N ALA A 126 8.90 -15.44 -7.82
CA ALA A 126 8.04 -14.27 -7.73
C ALA A 126 8.71 -13.01 -8.30
N PHE A 127 10.02 -12.81 -8.06
CA PHE A 127 10.78 -11.71 -8.64
C PHE A 127 10.99 -11.85 -10.15
N ILE A 128 11.12 -13.08 -10.67
CA ILE A 128 11.10 -13.31 -12.13
C ILE A 128 9.76 -12.87 -12.72
N GLY A 129 8.64 -13.22 -12.07
CA GLY A 129 7.32 -12.75 -12.47
C GLY A 129 7.20 -11.22 -12.48
N ALA A 130 7.77 -10.56 -11.46
CA ALA A 130 7.84 -9.10 -11.39
C ALA A 130 8.67 -8.50 -12.54
N ALA A 131 9.79 -9.13 -12.90
CA ALA A 131 10.65 -8.70 -14.01
C ALA A 131 9.92 -8.81 -15.37
N ILE A 132 9.10 -9.84 -15.58
CA ILE A 132 8.28 -9.96 -16.79
C ILE A 132 7.30 -8.79 -16.92
N ILE A 133 6.65 -8.39 -15.82
CA ILE A 133 5.70 -7.26 -15.81
C ILE A 133 6.43 -5.93 -15.99
N LEU A 134 7.60 -5.77 -15.38
CA LEU A 134 8.44 -4.59 -15.58
C LEU A 134 8.73 -4.36 -17.07
N LEU A 135 8.99 -5.43 -17.80
CA LEU A 135 9.37 -5.43 -19.23
C LEU A 135 8.19 -5.66 -20.17
N GLU A 136 6.95 -5.54 -19.68
CA GLU A 136 5.72 -5.82 -20.46
C GLU A 136 5.62 -4.98 -21.74
N LYS A 137 6.10 -3.72 -21.70
CA LYS A 137 6.13 -2.81 -22.85
C LYS A 137 7.46 -2.80 -23.61
N GLY A 138 8.34 -3.76 -23.34
CA GLY A 138 9.68 -3.88 -23.96
C GLY A 138 10.84 -3.53 -23.02
N LEU A 139 12.06 -3.57 -23.58
CA LEU A 139 13.33 -3.35 -22.85
C LEU A 139 13.71 -1.86 -22.70
N GLU A 140 12.78 -0.94 -22.94
CA GLU A 140 13.04 0.48 -22.79
C GLU A 140 13.01 0.88 -21.30
N LEU A 141 14.18 0.84 -20.67
CA LEU A 141 14.39 1.15 -19.25
C LEU A 141 14.07 2.61 -18.91
N SER A 142 14.05 3.51 -19.90
CA SER A 142 13.64 4.91 -19.77
C SER A 142 12.14 5.14 -19.92
N SER A 143 11.36 4.12 -20.26
CA SER A 143 9.91 4.29 -20.43
C SER A 143 9.23 4.64 -19.11
N GLU A 144 8.27 5.55 -19.17
CA GLU A 144 7.46 5.93 -18.00
C GLU A 144 6.83 4.71 -17.33
N HIS A 145 6.36 3.75 -18.13
CA HIS A 145 5.76 2.51 -17.63
C HIS A 145 6.74 1.67 -16.79
N PHE A 146 7.99 1.52 -17.25
CA PHE A 146 9.02 0.81 -16.50
C PHE A 146 9.30 1.52 -15.17
N ILE A 147 9.47 2.85 -15.20
CA ILE A 147 9.70 3.68 -14.03
C ILE A 147 8.52 3.57 -13.05
N GLY A 148 7.29 3.62 -13.55
CA GLY A 148 6.07 3.44 -12.76
C GLY A 148 6.03 2.10 -12.04
N ASN A 149 6.37 1.01 -12.74
CA ASN A 149 6.46 -0.32 -12.13
C ASN A 149 7.56 -0.41 -11.04
N ILE A 150 8.70 0.27 -11.21
CA ILE A 150 9.73 0.36 -10.15
C ILE A 150 9.16 1.08 -8.93
N PHE A 151 8.46 2.20 -9.11
CA PHE A 151 7.79 2.90 -8.02
C PHE A 151 6.77 2.01 -7.29
N LEU A 152 6.00 1.19 -8.02
CA LEU A 152 5.06 0.23 -7.41
C LEU A 152 5.78 -0.85 -6.58
N LEU A 153 6.93 -1.34 -7.04
CA LEU A 153 7.75 -2.28 -6.27
C LEU A 153 8.32 -1.63 -5.00
N LEU A 154 8.84 -0.41 -5.10
CA LEU A 154 9.31 0.35 -3.93
C LEU A 154 8.17 0.64 -2.94
N ALA A 155 6.98 0.95 -3.45
CA ALA A 155 5.78 1.13 -2.63
C ALA A 155 5.47 -0.16 -1.86
N SER A 156 5.30 -1.29 -2.54
CA SER A 156 4.98 -2.58 -1.90
C SER A 156 6.08 -3.07 -0.92
N PHE A 157 7.35 -2.77 -1.19
CA PHE A 157 8.45 -3.02 -0.25
C PHE A 157 8.33 -2.17 1.01
N SER A 158 8.05 -0.87 0.86
CA SER A 158 7.79 0.03 1.99
C SER A 158 6.56 -0.41 2.80
N TRP A 159 5.52 -0.90 2.13
CA TRP A 159 4.34 -1.51 2.79
C TRP A 159 4.71 -2.74 3.63
N ALA A 160 5.62 -3.58 3.13
CA ALA A 160 6.12 -4.74 3.86
C ALA A 160 6.88 -4.31 5.14
N LEU A 161 7.77 -3.32 5.03
CA LEU A 161 8.46 -2.74 6.19
C LEU A 161 7.48 -2.15 7.21
N TYR A 162 6.53 -1.33 6.74
CA TYR A 162 5.48 -0.75 7.57
C TYR A 162 4.66 -1.82 8.31
N THR A 163 4.32 -2.91 7.63
CA THR A 163 3.57 -4.03 8.22
C THR A 163 4.39 -4.80 9.26
N VAL A 164 5.67 -5.07 8.98
CA VAL A 164 6.54 -5.81 9.92
C VAL A 164 6.81 -4.99 11.17
N ILE A 165 7.24 -3.73 11.01
CA ILE A 165 7.56 -2.83 12.14
C ILE A 165 6.28 -2.46 12.89
N GLY A 166 5.19 -2.18 12.16
CA GLY A 166 3.92 -1.73 12.71
C GLY A 166 3.21 -2.77 13.57
N ARG A 167 3.55 -4.06 13.43
CA ARG A 167 2.95 -5.13 14.23
C ARG A 167 3.19 -4.98 15.72
N ASN A 168 4.43 -4.79 16.12
CA ASN A 168 4.79 -4.66 17.54
C ASN A 168 4.20 -3.38 18.13
N PHE A 169 4.21 -2.31 17.34
CA PHE A 169 3.59 -1.03 17.70
C PHE A 169 2.07 -1.18 17.91
N SER A 170 1.37 -1.86 17.00
CA SER A 170 -0.07 -2.14 17.09
C SER A 170 -0.45 -3.04 18.27
N ARG A 171 0.40 -4.01 18.60
CA ARG A 171 0.20 -4.86 19.78
C ARG A 171 0.31 -4.07 21.08
N LYS A 172 1.29 -3.17 21.17
CA LYS A 172 1.55 -2.35 22.34
C LYS A 172 0.48 -1.26 22.54
N TYR A 173 0.17 -0.50 21.50
CA TYR A 173 -0.68 0.68 21.60
C TYR A 173 -2.12 0.48 21.11
N GLY A 174 -2.44 -0.65 20.49
CA GLY A 174 -3.75 -0.93 19.91
C GLY A 174 -3.90 -0.42 18.47
N ALA A 175 -4.82 -1.04 17.73
CA ALA A 175 -4.97 -0.79 16.29
C ALA A 175 -5.33 0.67 15.98
N VAL A 176 -6.38 1.21 16.62
CA VAL A 176 -6.88 2.58 16.38
C VAL A 176 -5.80 3.62 16.63
N TYR A 177 -5.17 3.57 17.81
CA TYR A 177 -4.14 4.53 18.18
C TYR A 177 -2.92 4.42 17.27
N SER A 178 -2.48 3.21 16.95
CA SER A 178 -1.35 3.02 16.04
C SER A 178 -1.64 3.56 14.65
N THR A 179 -2.80 3.28 14.05
CA THR A 179 -3.15 3.84 12.75
C THR A 179 -3.25 5.35 12.80
N ALA A 180 -3.92 5.91 13.82
CA ALA A 180 -4.07 7.35 14.01
C ALA A 180 -2.71 8.07 14.03
N VAL A 181 -1.79 7.60 14.88
CA VAL A 181 -0.46 8.18 15.00
C VAL A 181 0.30 8.09 13.68
N THR A 182 0.27 6.95 12.99
CA THR A 182 1.00 6.79 11.71
C THR A 182 0.42 7.63 10.57
N MET A 183 -0.90 7.82 10.54
CA MET A 183 -1.55 8.70 9.56
C MET A 183 -1.24 10.16 9.86
N PHE A 184 -1.32 10.57 11.12
CA PHE A 184 -1.03 11.94 11.53
C PHE A 184 0.44 12.30 11.33
N SER A 185 1.37 11.45 11.77
CA SER A 185 2.81 11.67 11.56
C SER A 185 3.16 11.67 10.08
N GLY A 186 2.62 10.73 9.29
CA GLY A 186 2.83 10.69 7.85
C GLY A 186 2.30 11.93 7.13
N PHE A 187 1.13 12.45 7.51
CA PHE A 187 0.60 13.71 6.99
C PHE A 187 1.53 14.89 7.32
N ILE A 188 1.99 15.01 8.57
CA ILE A 188 2.93 16.07 8.98
C ILE A 188 4.22 16.02 8.17
N PHE A 189 4.80 14.84 7.95
CA PHE A 189 6.03 14.71 7.17
C PHE A 189 5.82 14.95 5.67
N TYR A 190 4.63 14.64 5.16
CA TYR A 190 4.31 14.86 3.75
C TYR A 190 3.97 16.31 3.43
N PHE A 191 3.40 17.05 4.39
CA PHE A 191 2.95 18.43 4.18
C PHE A 191 4.06 19.37 3.67
N PRO A 192 5.30 19.40 4.22
CA PRO A 192 6.38 20.19 3.66
C PRO A 192 6.75 19.79 2.22
N ILE A 193 6.75 18.48 1.93
CA ILE A 193 7.07 17.98 0.57
C ILE A 193 6.08 18.54 -0.44
N PHE A 194 4.79 18.55 -0.09
CA PHE A 194 3.75 19.14 -0.93
C PHE A 194 4.01 20.64 -1.22
N LEU A 195 4.40 21.42 -0.20
CA LEU A 195 4.66 22.86 -0.37
C LEU A 195 5.82 23.18 -1.33
N PHE A 196 6.76 22.25 -1.50
CA PHE A 196 7.90 22.43 -2.41
C PHE A 196 7.67 21.83 -3.81
N THR A 197 6.57 21.09 -4.03
CA THR A 197 6.35 20.33 -5.26
C THR A 197 5.20 20.85 -6.12
N GLU A 198 4.24 21.58 -5.55
CA GLU A 198 3.05 22.03 -6.28
C GLU A 198 2.84 23.54 -6.21
N GLU A 199 2.35 24.12 -7.31
CA GLU A 199 1.83 25.49 -7.29
C GLU A 199 0.41 25.50 -6.65
N PRO A 200 0.06 26.50 -5.81
CA PRO A 200 -1.19 26.52 -5.05
C PRO A 200 -2.49 26.51 -5.88
N ILE A 201 -2.40 26.69 -7.20
CA ILE A 201 -3.49 27.09 -8.09
C ILE A 201 -4.39 25.90 -8.51
N HIS A 202 -3.91 24.66 -8.42
CA HIS A 202 -4.62 23.49 -8.95
C HIS A 202 -5.68 22.85 -8.04
N ILE A 203 -5.82 23.28 -6.78
CA ILE A 203 -6.79 22.69 -5.83
C ILE A 203 -8.23 23.17 -6.09
N ILE A 204 -8.41 24.32 -6.75
CA ILE A 204 -9.67 25.06 -6.79
C ILE A 204 -10.67 24.52 -7.83
N GLN A 205 -10.27 23.58 -8.70
CA GLN A 205 -11.09 23.11 -9.84
C GLN A 205 -11.60 21.66 -9.73
N LEU A 206 -11.53 21.03 -8.54
CA LEU A 206 -11.94 19.64 -8.36
C LEU A 206 -13.45 19.44 -8.50
N GLY A 207 -13.86 18.50 -9.34
CA GLY A 207 -15.27 18.13 -9.56
C GLY A 207 -15.84 17.22 -8.47
N ALA A 208 -17.15 16.98 -8.53
CA ALA A 208 -17.83 16.11 -7.56
C ALA A 208 -17.30 14.66 -7.55
N MET A 209 -16.93 14.13 -8.73
CA MET A 209 -16.38 12.79 -8.85
C MET A 209 -14.96 12.71 -8.25
N ASP A 210 -14.16 13.76 -8.41
CA ASP A 210 -12.81 13.86 -7.83
C ASP A 210 -12.89 13.82 -6.30
N TRP A 211 -13.80 14.62 -5.73
CA TRP A 211 -14.06 14.61 -4.29
C TRP A 211 -14.58 13.26 -3.79
N ALA A 212 -15.46 12.60 -4.55
CA ALA A 212 -15.92 11.26 -4.19
C ALA A 212 -14.74 10.25 -4.14
N GLY A 213 -13.82 10.32 -5.12
CA GLY A 213 -12.60 9.52 -5.13
C GLY A 213 -11.67 9.85 -3.96
N ILE A 214 -11.43 11.13 -3.69
CA ILE A 214 -10.59 11.58 -2.56
C ILE A 214 -11.18 11.15 -1.22
N LEU A 215 -12.50 11.26 -1.04
CA LEU A 215 -13.19 10.80 0.16
C LEU A 215 -13.14 9.27 0.31
N TYR A 216 -13.27 8.52 -0.79
CA TYR A 216 -13.06 7.08 -0.78
C TYR A 216 -11.65 6.73 -0.28
N LEU A 217 -10.62 7.40 -0.81
CA LEU A 217 -9.23 7.16 -0.44
C LEU A 217 -8.92 7.57 1.02
N GLY A 218 -9.47 8.69 1.48
CA GLY A 218 -9.25 9.21 2.83
C GLY A 218 -10.01 8.42 3.89
N LEU A 219 -11.30 8.18 3.70
CA LEU A 219 -12.17 7.57 4.70
C LEU A 219 -12.20 6.05 4.61
N LEU A 220 -12.44 5.48 3.43
CA LEU A 220 -12.57 4.03 3.30
C LEU A 220 -11.20 3.37 3.24
N THR A 221 -10.28 3.84 2.42
CA THR A 221 -8.95 3.24 2.34
C THR A 221 -8.13 3.56 3.59
N SER A 222 -7.78 4.83 3.81
CA SER A 222 -6.90 5.23 4.92
C SER A 222 -7.57 5.19 6.31
N GLY A 223 -8.86 5.50 6.41
CA GLY A 223 -9.61 5.42 7.66
C GLY A 223 -9.96 3.98 8.03
N VAL A 224 -10.83 3.33 7.26
CA VAL A 224 -11.37 2.01 7.61
C VAL A 224 -10.40 0.87 7.24
N GLY A 225 -9.85 0.89 6.03
CA GLY A 225 -9.02 -0.20 5.50
C GLY A 225 -7.74 -0.41 6.31
N TYR A 226 -7.01 0.66 6.60
CA TYR A 226 -5.81 0.58 7.45
C TYR A 226 -6.14 0.15 8.88
N LEU A 227 -7.26 0.60 9.44
CA LEU A 227 -7.70 0.17 10.76
C LEU A 227 -7.97 -1.33 10.80
N ILE A 228 -8.66 -1.87 9.80
CA ILE A 228 -8.89 -3.31 9.66
C ILE A 228 -7.55 -4.05 9.55
N TRP A 229 -6.61 -3.55 8.74
CA TRP A 229 -5.29 -4.14 8.59
C TRP A 229 -4.54 -4.20 9.92
N PHE A 230 -4.46 -3.08 10.66
CA PHE A 230 -3.79 -3.03 11.96
C PHE A 230 -4.50 -3.88 13.02
N TYR A 231 -5.83 -3.92 12.98
CA TYR A 231 -6.60 -4.80 13.86
C TYR A 231 -6.28 -6.28 13.62
N ALA A 232 -6.18 -6.69 12.36
CA ALA A 232 -5.74 -8.04 12.01
C ALA A 232 -4.26 -8.27 12.38
N LEU A 233 -3.39 -7.28 12.14
CA LEU A 233 -1.96 -7.35 12.42
C LEU A 233 -1.65 -7.49 13.91
N LYS A 234 -2.49 -6.89 14.78
CA LYS A 234 -2.42 -7.11 16.23
C LYS A 234 -2.61 -8.59 16.59
N LYS A 235 -3.47 -9.31 15.85
CA LYS A 235 -3.92 -10.69 16.13
C LYS A 235 -3.19 -11.77 15.33
N MET A 236 -2.53 -11.41 14.23
CA MET A 236 -1.87 -12.34 13.31
C MET A 236 -0.37 -12.04 13.18
N GLU A 237 0.37 -12.95 12.57
CA GLU A 237 1.73 -12.68 12.11
C GLU A 237 1.69 -11.82 10.85
N ALA A 238 2.69 -10.95 10.68
CA ALA A 238 2.82 -10.08 9.52
C ALA A 238 2.88 -10.88 8.21
N SER A 239 3.63 -11.98 8.21
CA SER A 239 3.74 -12.91 7.08
C SER A 239 2.38 -13.49 6.68
N LYS A 240 1.59 -14.00 7.65
CA LYS A 240 0.25 -14.57 7.42
C LYS A 240 -0.75 -13.52 6.93
N LEU A 241 -0.70 -12.30 7.46
CA LEU A 241 -1.59 -11.22 7.02
C LEU A 241 -1.22 -10.74 5.61
N ALA A 242 0.07 -10.64 5.29
CA ALA A 242 0.55 -10.23 3.98
C ALA A 242 0.03 -11.13 2.84
N ILE A 243 -0.24 -12.42 3.11
CA ILE A 243 -0.79 -13.38 2.12
C ILE A 243 -2.10 -12.86 1.52
N PHE A 244 -2.93 -12.16 2.30
CA PHE A 244 -4.20 -11.64 1.82
C PHE A 244 -4.04 -10.58 0.73
N ASN A 245 -2.87 -9.94 0.60
CA ASN A 245 -2.59 -9.05 -0.52
C ASN A 245 -2.59 -9.77 -1.88
N ASN A 246 -2.46 -11.10 -1.91
CA ASN A 246 -2.58 -11.89 -3.14
C ASN A 246 -4.01 -11.89 -3.71
N LEU A 247 -5.01 -11.43 -2.95
CA LEU A 247 -6.36 -11.19 -3.47
C LEU A 247 -6.46 -9.92 -4.30
N GLN A 248 -5.57 -8.94 -4.05
CA GLN A 248 -5.58 -7.67 -4.75
C GLN A 248 -5.42 -7.80 -6.26
N PRO A 249 -4.45 -8.55 -6.83
CA PRO A 249 -4.34 -8.63 -8.29
C PRO A 249 -5.59 -9.23 -8.92
N VAL A 250 -6.25 -10.21 -8.30
CA VAL A 250 -7.50 -10.79 -8.83
C VAL A 250 -8.60 -9.74 -8.87
N PHE A 251 -8.89 -9.10 -7.74
CA PHE A 251 -9.95 -8.09 -7.68
C PHE A 251 -9.63 -6.85 -8.49
N THR A 252 -8.39 -6.36 -8.44
CA THR A 252 -7.97 -5.17 -9.19
C THR A 252 -8.05 -5.42 -10.68
N THR A 253 -7.67 -6.61 -11.15
CA THR A 253 -7.79 -6.98 -12.57
C THR A 253 -9.26 -7.01 -13.00
N ILE A 254 -10.14 -7.65 -12.23
CA ILE A 254 -11.58 -7.68 -12.50
C ILE A 254 -12.16 -6.27 -12.55
N LEU A 255 -11.86 -5.44 -11.55
CA LEU A 255 -12.34 -4.07 -11.49
C LEU A 255 -11.76 -3.22 -12.63
N ALA A 256 -10.49 -3.40 -13.01
CA ALA A 256 -9.88 -2.68 -14.12
C ALA A 256 -10.48 -3.06 -15.48
N MET A 257 -10.84 -4.33 -15.70
CA MET A 257 -11.55 -4.75 -16.90
C MET A 257 -12.94 -4.11 -16.98
N ILE A 258 -13.65 -4.01 -15.86
CA ILE A 258 -15.01 -3.46 -15.79
C ILE A 258 -15.01 -1.93 -15.92
N PHE A 259 -14.19 -1.23 -15.13
CA PHE A 259 -14.26 0.23 -14.97
C PHE A 259 -13.25 0.99 -15.83
N LEU A 260 -12.13 0.38 -16.20
CA LEU A 260 -11.07 1.03 -16.98
C LEU A 260 -10.92 0.40 -18.38
N HIS A 261 -11.77 -0.56 -18.74
CA HIS A 261 -11.70 -1.32 -20.00
C HIS A 261 -10.30 -1.87 -20.30
N HIS A 262 -9.57 -2.25 -19.24
CA HIS A 262 -8.18 -2.68 -19.35
C HIS A 262 -8.07 -4.04 -20.07
N GLN A 263 -7.16 -4.13 -21.03
CA GLN A 263 -6.90 -5.37 -21.77
C GLN A 263 -5.74 -6.14 -21.15
N LEU A 264 -5.96 -7.43 -20.91
CA LEU A 264 -4.93 -8.30 -20.34
C LEU A 264 -3.91 -8.66 -21.40
N THR A 265 -2.63 -8.48 -21.05
CA THR A 265 -1.52 -8.88 -21.91
C THR A 265 -0.99 -10.25 -21.52
N ILE A 266 -0.29 -10.92 -22.45
CA ILE A 266 0.37 -12.19 -22.17
C ILE A 266 1.47 -12.03 -21.10
N PRO A 267 2.35 -11.00 -21.15
CA PRO A 267 3.33 -10.77 -20.08
C PRO A 267 2.68 -10.56 -18.71
N PHE A 268 1.57 -9.83 -18.64
CA PHE A 268 0.82 -9.64 -17.39
C PHE A 268 0.34 -10.97 -16.81
N LEU A 269 -0.28 -11.82 -17.63
CA LEU A 269 -0.76 -13.13 -17.20
C LEU A 269 0.38 -14.05 -16.76
N ALA A 270 1.45 -14.13 -17.56
CA ALA A 270 2.61 -14.97 -17.26
C ALA A 270 3.33 -14.51 -15.98
N GLY A 271 3.58 -13.20 -15.85
CA GLY A 271 4.18 -12.61 -14.65
C GLY A 271 3.31 -12.79 -13.42
N GLY A 272 1.99 -12.60 -13.55
CA GLY A 272 1.03 -12.82 -12.47
C GLY A 272 1.00 -14.25 -11.96
N VAL A 273 1.00 -15.24 -12.85
CA VAL A 273 1.09 -16.67 -12.48
C VAL A 273 2.38 -16.96 -11.71
N LEU A 274 3.52 -16.42 -12.15
CA LEU A 274 4.80 -16.60 -11.46
C LEU A 274 4.83 -15.90 -10.10
N ILE A 275 4.30 -14.68 -9.97
CA ILE A 275 4.21 -13.97 -8.69
C ILE A 275 3.39 -14.78 -7.69
N ILE A 276 2.16 -15.16 -8.07
CA ILE A 276 1.27 -15.89 -7.17
C ILE A 276 1.83 -17.28 -6.86
N GLY A 277 2.30 -18.01 -7.88
CA GLY A 277 2.90 -19.34 -7.72
C GLY A 277 4.16 -19.32 -6.85
N GLY A 278 5.04 -18.36 -7.06
CA GLY A 278 6.24 -18.15 -6.25
C GLY A 278 5.91 -17.85 -4.79
N VAL A 279 4.96 -16.95 -4.54
CA VAL A 279 4.50 -16.63 -3.18
C VAL A 279 3.80 -17.82 -2.51
N VAL A 280 3.03 -18.63 -3.24
CA VAL A 280 2.45 -19.86 -2.69
C VAL A 280 3.55 -20.86 -2.31
N LEU A 281 4.61 -20.97 -3.13
CA LEU A 281 5.75 -21.83 -2.82
C LEU A 281 6.50 -21.37 -1.57
N THR A 282 6.65 -20.05 -1.36
CA THR A 282 7.30 -19.54 -0.14
C THR A 282 6.53 -19.87 1.14
N GLN A 283 5.20 -19.97 1.05
CA GLN A 283 4.34 -20.29 2.20
C GLN A 283 4.32 -21.77 2.56
N ARG A 284 4.66 -22.65 1.60
CA ARG A 284 4.69 -24.11 1.78
C ARG A 284 6.05 -24.64 2.21
N GLY A 285 7.07 -23.80 2.22
CA GLY A 285 8.40 -24.09 2.76
C GLY A 285 8.46 -23.76 4.23
#